data_AF-A0A847GL27-F1
#
_entry.id   AF-A0A847GL27-F1
#
_cell.length_a   1.000
_cell.length_b   1.000
_cell.length_c   1.000
_cell.angle_alpha   90.00
_cell.angle_beta   90.00
_cell.angle_gamma   90.00
#
_symmetry.space_group_name_H-M   'P 1'
#
loop_
_entity.id
_entity.type
_entity.pdbx_description
1 polymer ?
#
loop_
_entity_poly.entity_id
_entity_poly.type
_entity_poly.pdbx_seq_one_letter_code
_entity_poly.pdbx_strand_id
1 'polypeptide(L)'
;MSANFTKEITVPASPTRLAWMIRNSHRLVPQDGRRWKEYRQRVTENPKLADTLAALDSGQRDGLPKKLVLEGKTHCDCLLECERAVIWVEGKRNDWLAPNTKWDVTRDQLARNLEACWLLTRQKQKQYCLLVCHEHALKYHEELLIAGYRTGTWVGGWPHLDETTRQELGKRIATLTWSQIAAEWPGLRECRELIDLD
;
A
#
# COMPACT_ATOMS: atom_id res chain seq x y z
N MET A 1 -1.28 -13.74 -23.92
CA MET A 1 -0.14 -13.87 -22.98
C MET A 1 -0.59 -14.78 -21.85
N SER A 2 0.09 -15.90 -21.62
CA SER A 2 -0.15 -16.75 -20.44
C SER A 2 0.26 -16.00 -19.17
N ALA A 3 -0.56 -16.03 -18.13
CA ALA A 3 -0.19 -15.48 -16.84
C ALA A 3 1.08 -16.17 -16.31
N ASN A 4 2.09 -15.39 -15.92
CA ASN A 4 3.29 -15.92 -15.29
C ASN A 4 3.05 -15.98 -13.77
N PHE A 5 2.65 -17.15 -13.28
CA PHE A 5 2.27 -17.39 -11.89
C PHE A 5 3.46 -17.43 -10.90
N THR A 6 4.71 -17.28 -11.36
CA THR A 6 5.89 -17.50 -10.50
C THR A 6 6.60 -16.21 -10.09
N LYS A 7 6.11 -15.03 -10.48
CA LYS A 7 6.76 -13.76 -10.14
C LYS A 7 5.85 -12.89 -9.28
N GLU A 8 6.22 -12.77 -8.02
CA GLU A 8 5.62 -11.81 -7.10
C GLU A 8 5.77 -10.38 -7.65
N ILE A 9 4.67 -9.64 -7.66
CA ILE A 9 4.66 -8.23 -8.06
C ILE A 9 4.96 -7.37 -6.84
N THR A 10 6.03 -6.59 -6.94
CA THR A 10 6.41 -5.62 -5.91
C THR A 10 6.47 -4.22 -6.51
N VAL A 11 5.85 -3.25 -5.84
CA VAL A 11 5.81 -1.86 -6.29
C VAL A 11 6.55 -0.99 -5.28
N PRO A 12 7.61 -0.28 -5.67
CA PRO A 12 8.24 0.70 -4.77
C PRO A 12 7.31 1.87 -4.47
N ALA A 13 7.46 2.50 -3.29
CA ALA A 13 6.80 3.78 -3.02
C ALA A 13 7.18 4.84 -4.10
N SER A 14 6.28 5.78 -4.38
CA SER A 14 6.54 6.82 -5.38
C SER A 14 7.74 7.72 -4.99
N PRO A 15 8.44 8.32 -5.97
CA PRO A 15 9.44 9.35 -5.69
C PRO A 15 8.86 10.48 -4.84
N THR A 16 7.66 10.94 -5.17
CA THR A 16 6.92 11.98 -4.43
C THR A 16 6.69 11.60 -2.97
N ARG A 17 6.30 10.35 -2.70
CA ARG A 17 6.13 9.83 -1.34
C ARG A 17 7.43 9.88 -0.55
N LEU A 18 8.52 9.35 -1.11
CA LEU A 18 9.82 9.35 -0.42
C LEU A 18 10.32 10.78 -0.18
N ALA A 19 10.17 11.68 -1.16
CA ALA A 19 10.58 13.08 -1.01
C ALA A 19 9.78 13.77 0.09
N TRP A 20 8.46 13.55 0.13
CA TRP A 20 7.60 14.04 1.21
C TRP A 20 8.06 13.51 2.56
N MET A 21 8.40 12.22 2.67
CA MET A 21 8.86 11.66 3.94
C MET A 21 10.15 12.31 4.42
N ILE A 22 11.11 12.51 3.53
CA ILE A 22 12.38 13.16 3.86
C ILE A 22 12.17 14.61 4.29
N ARG A 23 11.27 15.35 3.64
CA ARG A 23 10.94 16.74 4.00
C ARG A 23 10.15 16.86 5.31
N ASN A 24 9.29 15.89 5.57
CA ASN A 24 8.38 15.88 6.72
C ASN A 24 8.92 15.03 7.87
N SER A 25 10.23 14.98 7.97
CA SER A 25 10.95 14.00 8.78
C SER A 25 10.62 14.08 10.28
N HIS A 26 10.40 15.30 10.76
CA HIS A 26 9.90 15.61 12.10
C HIS A 26 8.53 15.00 12.45
N ARG A 27 7.75 14.55 11.45
CA ARG A 27 6.44 13.91 11.61
C ARG A 27 6.52 12.38 11.61
N LEU A 28 7.69 11.81 11.32
CA LEU A 28 7.86 10.42 10.87
C LEU A 28 8.66 9.52 11.82
N VAL A 29 8.27 9.47 13.08
CA VAL A 29 8.70 8.40 13.98
C VAL A 29 7.55 8.08 14.93
N PRO A 30 7.53 6.91 15.57
CA PRO A 30 6.67 6.70 16.72
C PRO A 30 6.83 7.85 17.72
N GLN A 31 5.71 8.36 18.22
CA GLN A 31 5.68 9.54 19.10
C GLN A 31 6.43 9.31 20.44
N ASP A 32 6.64 8.04 20.80
CA ASP A 32 7.46 7.62 21.93
C ASP A 32 8.97 7.91 21.76
N GLY A 33 9.40 8.40 20.59
CA GLY A 33 10.77 8.78 20.31
C GLY A 33 11.76 7.62 20.17
N ARG A 34 11.33 6.35 20.31
CA ARG A 34 12.21 5.18 20.39
C ARG A 34 13.09 4.98 19.16
N ARG A 35 12.69 5.54 18.01
CA ARG A 35 13.40 5.47 16.72
C ARG A 35 14.03 6.79 16.29
N TRP A 36 13.91 7.86 17.07
CA TRP A 36 14.34 9.19 16.66
C TRP A 36 15.84 9.29 16.40
N LYS A 37 16.67 8.61 17.20
CA LYS A 37 18.12 8.57 16.99
C LYS A 37 18.50 7.90 15.66
N GLU A 38 17.93 6.71 15.39
CA GLU A 38 18.13 5.99 14.12
C GLU A 38 17.64 6.85 12.94
N TYR A 39 16.50 7.52 13.12
CA TYR A 39 15.90 8.37 12.10
C TYR A 39 16.77 9.57 11.75
N ARG A 40 17.23 10.33 12.75
CA ARG A 40 18.11 11.49 12.59
C ARG A 40 19.38 11.13 11.82
N GLN A 41 20.01 10.00 12.17
CA GLN A 41 21.20 9.49 11.48
C GLN A 41 20.94 9.12 10.02
N ARG A 42 19.73 8.61 9.73
CA ARG A 42 19.37 8.18 8.37
C ARG A 42 19.03 9.36 7.46
N VAL A 43 18.41 10.41 8.00
CA VAL A 43 17.81 11.50 7.24
C VAL A 43 18.56 12.81 7.47
N THR A 44 18.46 13.40 8.67
CA THR A 44 18.97 14.74 8.99
C THR A 44 20.50 14.84 8.87
N GLU A 45 21.21 13.82 9.34
CA GLU A 45 22.67 13.79 9.35
C GLU A 45 23.27 13.16 8.08
N ASN A 46 22.43 12.81 7.09
CA ASN A 46 22.89 12.10 5.91
C ASN A 46 23.49 13.07 4.89
N PRO A 47 24.77 12.92 4.52
CA PRO A 47 25.43 13.86 3.60
C PRO A 47 24.84 13.81 2.19
N LYS A 48 24.14 12.72 1.81
CA LYS A 48 23.50 12.55 0.49
C LYS A 48 22.07 13.08 0.44
N LEU A 49 21.61 13.76 1.49
CA LEU A 49 20.22 14.22 1.62
C LEU A 49 19.79 15.13 0.45
N ALA A 50 20.59 16.16 0.15
CA ALA A 50 20.29 17.14 -0.88
C ALA A 50 20.21 16.49 -2.27
N ASP A 51 21.22 15.71 -2.65
CA ASP A 51 21.25 14.98 -3.93
C ASP A 51 20.08 14.00 -4.08
N THR A 52 19.72 13.31 -2.98
CA THR A 52 18.59 12.38 -2.96
C THR A 52 17.27 13.11 -3.18
N LEU A 53 17.07 14.27 -2.53
CA LEU A 53 15.86 15.08 -2.74
C LEU A 53 15.78 15.58 -4.18
N ALA A 54 16.88 16.08 -4.76
CA ALA A 54 16.92 16.52 -6.14
C ALA A 54 16.59 15.38 -7.12
N ALA A 55 17.14 14.18 -6.90
CA ALA A 55 16.82 13.00 -7.70
C ALA A 55 15.33 12.64 -7.59
N LEU A 56 14.78 12.59 -6.38
CA LEU A 56 13.38 12.27 -6.14
C LEU A 56 12.42 13.29 -6.78
N ASP A 57 12.74 14.58 -6.72
CA ASP A 57 11.95 15.64 -7.35
C ASP A 57 11.94 15.54 -8.88
N SER A 58 13.04 15.04 -9.47
CA SER A 58 13.09 14.72 -10.91
C SER A 58 12.36 13.41 -11.27
N GLY A 59 11.76 12.73 -10.29
CA GLY A 59 11.08 11.44 -10.47
C GLY A 59 12.01 10.23 -10.43
N GLN A 60 13.30 10.41 -10.16
CA GLN A 60 14.27 9.31 -10.10
C GLN A 60 14.29 8.66 -8.71
N ARG A 61 14.02 7.35 -8.67
CA ARG A 61 14.10 6.52 -7.46
C ARG A 61 15.25 5.51 -7.47
N ASP A 62 15.71 5.10 -8.64
CA ASP A 62 16.72 4.05 -8.72
C ASP A 62 18.10 4.55 -8.27
N GLY A 63 18.83 3.69 -7.56
CA GLY A 63 20.17 4.00 -7.05
C GLY A 63 20.22 4.85 -5.78
N LEU A 64 19.07 5.17 -5.16
CA LEU A 64 19.06 5.97 -3.93
C LEU A 64 19.77 5.27 -2.76
N PRO A 65 20.41 6.02 -1.85
CA PRO A 65 21.03 5.45 -0.66
C PRO A 65 20.00 4.67 0.17
N LYS A 66 20.30 3.40 0.51
CA LYS A 66 19.38 2.55 1.29
C LYS A 66 18.87 3.22 2.58
N LYS A 67 19.73 4.02 3.23
CA LYS A 67 19.36 4.77 4.45
C LYS A 67 18.27 5.83 4.21
N LEU A 68 18.13 6.38 3.00
CA LEU A 68 17.08 7.37 2.66
C LEU A 68 15.82 6.73 2.07
N VAL A 69 15.80 5.41 1.86
CA VAL A 69 14.58 4.67 1.53
C VAL A 69 13.82 4.37 2.83
N LEU A 70 12.91 5.28 3.19
CA LEU A 70 12.11 5.22 4.41
C LEU A 70 10.82 4.40 4.26
N GLU A 71 10.43 4.03 3.05
CA GLU A 71 9.30 3.13 2.78
C GLU A 71 9.75 2.04 1.81
N GLY A 72 9.54 0.79 2.22
CA GLY A 72 9.90 -0.40 1.44
C GLY A 72 9.05 -0.56 0.18
N LYS A 73 9.21 -1.70 -0.49
CA LYS A 73 8.29 -2.07 -1.56
C LYS A 73 6.99 -2.58 -0.96
N THR A 74 5.89 -2.32 -1.64
CA THR A 74 4.58 -2.93 -1.38
C THR A 74 4.50 -4.23 -2.14
N HIS A 75 4.05 -5.28 -1.46
CA HIS A 75 3.90 -6.63 -1.99
C HIS A 75 2.42 -6.92 -2.22
N CYS A 76 2.10 -7.57 -3.33
CA CYS A 76 0.72 -7.93 -3.69
C CYS A 76 0.52 -9.41 -3.46
N ASP A 77 -0.46 -9.82 -2.65
CA ASP A 77 -0.78 -11.24 -2.46
C ASP A 77 -1.25 -11.86 -3.77
N CYS A 78 -2.12 -11.16 -4.50
CA CYS A 78 -2.56 -11.55 -5.82
C CYS A 78 -2.93 -10.34 -6.68
N LEU A 79 -2.44 -10.33 -7.92
CA LEU A 79 -2.74 -9.27 -8.89
C LEU A 79 -3.48 -9.88 -10.08
N LEU A 80 -4.73 -9.47 -10.29
CA LEU A 80 -5.50 -9.86 -11.46
C LEU A 80 -5.40 -8.74 -12.49
N GLU A 81 -4.71 -9.02 -13.60
CA GLU A 81 -4.61 -8.09 -14.71
C GLU A 81 -5.53 -8.51 -15.85
N CYS A 82 -6.54 -7.68 -16.11
CA CYS A 82 -7.44 -7.80 -17.25
C CYS A 82 -6.99 -6.86 -18.38
N GLU A 83 -7.68 -6.91 -19.52
CA GLU A 83 -7.44 -5.99 -20.64
C GLU A 83 -7.56 -4.51 -20.22
N ARG A 84 -8.60 -4.18 -19.45
CA ARG A 84 -8.96 -2.78 -19.11
C ARG A 84 -8.75 -2.41 -17.64
N ALA A 85 -8.43 -3.37 -16.79
CA ALA A 85 -8.39 -3.15 -15.35
C ALA A 85 -7.29 -3.98 -14.67
N VAL A 86 -6.87 -3.53 -13.49
CA VAL A 86 -6.07 -4.29 -12.55
C VAL A 86 -6.80 -4.37 -11.21
N ILE A 87 -6.93 -5.57 -10.66
CA ILE A 87 -7.47 -5.78 -9.32
C ILE A 87 -6.30 -6.23 -8.45
N TRP A 88 -5.96 -5.39 -7.47
CA TRP A 88 -5.01 -5.73 -6.42
C TRP A 88 -5.78 -6.44 -5.31
N VAL A 89 -5.41 -7.67 -4.99
CA VAL A 89 -6.04 -8.45 -3.91
C VAL A 89 -5.10 -8.48 -2.72
N GLU A 90 -5.63 -8.10 -1.56
CA GLU A 90 -4.99 -8.29 -0.25
C GLU A 90 -5.83 -9.32 0.52
N GLY A 91 -5.22 -10.46 0.84
CA GLY A 91 -5.85 -11.54 1.58
C GLY A 91 -5.59 -11.41 3.09
N LYS A 92 -6.65 -11.40 3.89
CA LYS A 92 -6.61 -11.40 5.34
C LYS A 92 -7.35 -12.61 5.89
N ARG A 93 -6.62 -13.49 6.59
CA ARG A 93 -7.23 -14.66 7.23
C ARG A 93 -7.41 -14.44 8.72
N ASN A 94 -6.31 -14.52 9.46
CA ASN A 94 -6.29 -14.32 10.91
C ASN A 94 -5.63 -12.99 11.31
N ASP A 95 -4.97 -12.34 10.34
CA ASP A 95 -4.24 -11.11 10.53
C ASP A 95 -5.02 -9.90 10.02
N TRP A 96 -4.54 -8.72 10.42
CA TRP A 96 -5.24 -7.45 10.29
C TRP A 96 -4.49 -6.60 9.27
N LEU A 97 -5.14 -5.55 8.76
CA LEU A 97 -4.44 -4.55 7.96
C LEU A 97 -3.35 -3.87 8.81
N ALA A 98 -2.10 -3.92 8.35
CA ALA A 98 -1.00 -3.33 9.10
C ALA A 98 -1.23 -1.80 9.25
N PRO A 99 -1.28 -1.26 10.48
CA PRO A 99 -1.76 0.11 10.72
C PRO A 99 -0.69 1.18 10.43
N ASN A 100 0.57 0.78 10.28
CA ASN A 100 1.68 1.69 10.09
C ASN A 100 2.83 1.04 9.31
N THR A 101 3.81 1.88 8.96
CA THR A 101 5.14 1.44 8.56
C THR A 101 6.14 1.67 9.69
N LYS A 102 7.37 1.19 9.51
CA LYS A 102 8.47 1.40 10.46
C LYS A 102 8.68 2.88 10.83
N TRP A 103 8.43 3.79 9.90
CA TRP A 103 8.75 5.22 10.04
C TRP A 103 7.51 6.11 10.04
N ASP A 104 6.45 5.72 9.36
CA ASP A 104 5.23 6.51 9.30
C ASP A 104 4.09 5.78 10.01
N VAL A 105 3.68 6.33 11.16
CA VAL A 105 2.60 5.79 12.00
C VAL A 105 1.21 6.04 11.44
N THR A 106 1.08 6.91 10.44
CA THR A 106 -0.20 7.20 9.76
C THR A 106 -0.33 6.47 8.43
N ARG A 107 0.70 5.72 8.02
CA ARG A 107 0.76 5.00 6.75
C ARG A 107 0.37 3.53 6.89
N ASP A 108 -0.92 3.25 6.79
CA ASP A 108 -1.46 1.90 6.85
C ASP A 108 -1.29 1.11 5.54
N GLN A 109 -1.65 -0.18 5.58
CA GLN A 109 -1.55 -1.10 4.45
C GLN A 109 -2.49 -0.76 3.29
N LEU A 110 -3.70 -0.27 3.55
CA LEU A 110 -4.63 0.11 2.47
C LEU A 110 -4.02 1.26 1.66
N ALA A 111 -3.48 2.27 2.33
CA ALA A 111 -2.84 3.41 1.69
C ALA A 111 -1.69 2.99 0.77
N ARG A 112 -0.85 2.05 1.25
CA ARG A 112 0.28 1.50 0.50
C ARG A 112 -0.17 0.70 -0.72
N ASN A 113 -1.14 -0.18 -0.55
CA ASN A 113 -1.64 -1.06 -1.61
C ASN A 113 -2.37 -0.27 -2.71
N LEU A 114 -3.22 0.69 -2.34
CA LEU A 114 -3.91 1.55 -3.30
C LEU A 114 -2.95 2.42 -4.10
N GLU A 115 -1.99 3.09 -3.44
CA GLU A 115 -1.01 3.91 -4.14
C GLU A 115 -0.14 3.05 -5.07
N ALA A 116 0.27 1.85 -4.63
CA ALA A 116 0.99 0.90 -5.46
C ALA A 116 0.19 0.48 -6.71
N CYS A 117 -1.09 0.14 -6.53
CA CYS A 117 -2.00 -0.23 -7.62
C CYS A 117 -2.22 0.94 -8.59
N TRP A 118 -2.41 2.15 -8.07
CA TRP A 118 -2.55 3.38 -8.86
C TRP A 118 -1.31 3.68 -9.71
N LEU A 119 -0.11 3.57 -9.13
CA LEU A 119 1.15 3.78 -9.86
C LEU A 119 1.31 2.76 -10.99
N LEU A 120 1.05 1.48 -10.70
CA LEU A 120 1.13 0.40 -11.67
C LEU A 120 0.16 0.61 -12.85
N THR A 121 -1.07 1.02 -12.55
CA THR A 121 -2.13 1.17 -13.56
C THR A 121 -2.03 2.44 -14.37
N ARG A 122 -1.50 3.53 -13.81
CA ARG A 122 -1.18 4.74 -14.59
C ARG A 122 -0.17 4.47 -15.70
N GLN A 123 0.88 3.68 -15.42
CA GLN A 123 1.85 3.29 -16.43
C GLN A 123 1.21 2.48 -17.57
N LYS A 124 0.17 1.70 -17.25
CA LYS A 124 -0.53 0.81 -18.17
C LYS A 124 -1.81 1.39 -18.77
N GLN A 125 -2.20 2.61 -18.37
CA GLN A 125 -3.47 3.26 -18.74
C GLN A 125 -4.72 2.40 -18.47
N LYS A 126 -4.76 1.72 -17.31
CA LYS A 126 -5.88 0.83 -16.90
C LYS A 126 -6.70 1.41 -15.76
N GLN A 127 -7.95 0.97 -15.65
CA GLN A 127 -8.74 1.14 -14.42
C GLN A 127 -8.15 0.27 -13.30
N TYR A 128 -8.53 0.54 -12.06
CA TYR A 128 -8.01 -0.23 -10.93
C TYR A 128 -8.94 -0.30 -9.74
N CYS A 129 -8.74 -1.32 -8.91
CA CYS A 129 -9.39 -1.52 -7.63
C CYS A 129 -8.44 -2.24 -6.67
N LEU A 130 -8.50 -1.90 -5.38
CA LEU A 130 -7.99 -2.73 -4.30
C LEU A 130 -9.17 -3.51 -3.72
N LEU A 131 -9.07 -4.84 -3.75
CA LEU A 131 -9.99 -5.76 -3.09
C LEU A 131 -9.32 -6.30 -1.81
N VAL A 132 -9.94 -6.04 -0.67
CA VAL A 132 -9.59 -6.70 0.59
C VAL A 132 -10.47 -7.94 0.72
N CYS A 133 -9.85 -9.12 0.63
CA CYS A 133 -10.49 -10.41 0.84
C CYS A 133 -10.25 -10.85 2.29
N HIS A 134 -11.29 -10.95 3.10
CA HIS A 134 -11.15 -11.24 4.53
C HIS A 134 -11.93 -12.51 4.96
N GLU A 135 -11.34 -13.34 5.81
CA GLU A 135 -12.00 -14.55 6.33
C GLU A 135 -13.12 -14.20 7.30
N HIS A 136 -12.76 -13.43 8.33
CA HIS A 136 -13.67 -12.98 9.37
C HIS A 136 -14.15 -11.57 9.07
N ALA A 137 -15.24 -11.15 9.72
CA ALA A 137 -15.71 -9.77 9.64
C ALA A 137 -14.57 -8.80 10.01
N LEU A 138 -14.45 -7.73 9.22
CA LEU A 138 -13.53 -6.64 9.52
C LEU A 138 -13.84 -6.10 10.92
N LYS A 139 -12.79 -5.74 11.65
CA LYS A 139 -12.99 -5.17 12.98
C LYS A 139 -13.44 -3.72 12.84
N TYR A 140 -14.11 -3.20 13.88
CA TYR A 140 -14.63 -1.83 13.89
C TYR A 140 -13.63 -0.76 13.41
N HIS A 141 -12.36 -0.82 13.83
CA HIS A 141 -11.34 0.13 13.39
C HIS A 141 -10.93 -0.02 11.91
N GLU A 142 -10.96 -1.22 11.33
CA GLU A 142 -10.71 -1.45 9.90
C GLU A 142 -11.89 -0.95 9.05
N GLU A 143 -13.12 -1.16 9.53
CA GLU A 143 -14.33 -0.62 8.91
C GLU A 143 -14.30 0.92 8.90
N LEU A 144 -13.97 1.53 10.04
CA LEU A 144 -13.80 2.98 10.14
C LEU A 144 -12.68 3.50 9.25
N LEU A 145 -11.55 2.79 9.15
CA LEU A 145 -10.43 3.15 8.28
C LEU A 145 -10.88 3.16 6.81
N ILE A 146 -11.55 2.10 6.36
CA ILE A 146 -12.06 2.00 4.98
C ILE A 146 -13.11 3.07 4.71
N ALA A 147 -14.06 3.27 5.62
CA ALA A 147 -15.08 4.32 5.52
C ALA A 147 -14.44 5.72 5.48
N GLY A 148 -13.41 5.94 6.30
CA GLY A 148 -12.68 7.19 6.37
C GLY A 148 -11.97 7.53 5.06
N TYR A 149 -11.36 6.53 4.41
CA TYR A 149 -10.77 6.71 3.08
C TYR A 149 -11.83 6.97 2.00
N ARG A 150 -12.92 6.20 1.98
CA ARG A 150 -14.01 6.38 1.01
C ARG A 150 -14.66 7.76 1.08
N THR A 151 -14.78 8.32 2.29
CA THR A 151 -15.39 9.63 2.55
C THR A 151 -14.40 10.78 2.58
N GLY A 152 -13.10 10.52 2.45
CA GLY A 152 -12.05 11.54 2.49
C GLY A 152 -11.75 12.11 3.88
N THR A 153 -12.37 11.59 4.94
CA THR A 153 -12.12 12.04 6.33
C THR A 153 -10.79 11.53 6.89
N TRP A 154 -10.21 10.49 6.27
CA TRP A 154 -8.88 9.98 6.61
C TRP A 154 -7.87 10.26 5.50
N VAL A 155 -6.95 11.20 5.75
CA VAL A 155 -5.92 11.63 4.79
C VAL A 155 -4.50 11.24 5.19
N GLY A 156 -4.33 10.69 6.40
CA GLY A 156 -3.03 10.38 7.00
C GLY A 156 -2.18 9.39 6.20
N GLY A 157 -2.81 8.52 5.39
CA GLY A 157 -2.10 7.60 4.53
C GLY A 157 -1.49 8.21 3.27
N TRP A 158 -2.01 9.35 2.78
CA TRP A 158 -1.55 10.00 1.54
C TRP A 158 -1.29 11.51 1.70
N PRO A 159 -0.52 11.93 2.71
CA PRO A 159 -0.34 13.35 3.00
C PRO A 159 0.42 14.09 1.89
N HIS A 160 1.08 13.35 0.99
CA HIS A 160 1.82 13.86 -0.17
C HIS A 160 0.98 14.00 -1.45
N LEU A 161 -0.22 13.41 -1.49
CA LEU A 161 -1.13 13.51 -2.64
C LEU A 161 -2.09 14.68 -2.46
N ASP A 162 -2.58 15.22 -3.59
CA ASP A 162 -3.65 16.22 -3.56
C ASP A 162 -5.01 15.60 -3.24
N GLU A 163 -5.98 16.45 -2.92
CA GLU A 163 -7.32 16.02 -2.52
C GLU A 163 -8.06 15.25 -3.63
N THR A 164 -7.88 15.65 -4.90
CA THR A 164 -8.52 14.99 -6.04
C THR A 164 -8.05 13.54 -6.17
N THR A 165 -6.75 13.31 -6.03
CA THR A 165 -6.14 11.99 -6.09
C THR A 165 -6.56 11.14 -4.89
N ARG A 166 -6.62 11.72 -3.68
CA ARG A 166 -7.09 11.01 -2.48
C ARG A 166 -8.54 10.53 -2.63
N GLN A 167 -9.43 11.40 -3.12
CA GLN A 167 -10.82 11.04 -3.38
C GLN A 167 -10.96 9.97 -4.45
N GLU A 168 -10.11 10.00 -5.48
CA GLU A 168 -10.06 8.96 -6.50
C GLU A 168 -9.67 7.61 -5.90
N LEU A 169 -8.56 7.56 -5.15
CA LEU A 169 -8.08 6.35 -4.47
C LEU A 169 -9.12 5.78 -3.50
N GLY A 170 -9.77 6.63 -2.70
CA GLY A 170 -10.78 6.21 -1.73
C GLY A 170 -11.98 5.50 -2.36
N LYS A 171 -12.34 5.85 -3.61
CA LYS A 171 -13.43 5.20 -4.37
C LYS A 171 -13.05 3.82 -4.93
N ARG A 172 -11.77 3.44 -4.89
CA ARG A 172 -11.25 2.19 -5.47
C ARG A 172 -11.11 1.06 -4.46
N ILE A 173 -11.68 1.20 -3.26
CA ILE A 173 -11.61 0.19 -2.19
C ILE A 173 -12.85 -0.70 -2.23
N ALA A 174 -12.66 -1.99 -2.45
CA ALA A 174 -13.68 -3.03 -2.34
C ALA A 174 -13.33 -4.03 -1.23
N THR A 175 -14.34 -4.72 -0.72
CA THR A 175 -14.23 -5.71 0.35
C THR A 175 -15.11 -6.91 0.02
N LEU A 176 -14.59 -8.13 0.20
CA LEU A 176 -15.34 -9.39 0.09
C LEU A 176 -14.84 -10.38 1.14
N THR A 177 -15.67 -11.35 1.49
CA THR A 177 -15.21 -12.49 2.29
C THR A 177 -14.74 -13.66 1.41
N TRP A 178 -13.85 -14.51 1.95
CA TRP A 178 -13.52 -15.78 1.30
C TRP A 178 -14.74 -16.67 1.12
N SER A 179 -15.66 -16.67 2.08
CA SER A 179 -16.93 -17.40 1.98
C SER A 179 -17.82 -16.91 0.82
N GLN A 180 -17.86 -15.60 0.55
CA GLN A 180 -18.56 -15.04 -0.61
C GLN A 180 -17.92 -15.52 -1.92
N ILE A 181 -16.58 -15.55 -1.99
CA ILE A 181 -15.87 -16.05 -3.17
C ILE A 181 -16.11 -17.56 -3.37
N ALA A 182 -16.07 -18.35 -2.30
CA ALA A 182 -16.31 -19.80 -2.34
C ALA A 182 -17.76 -20.16 -2.68
N ALA A 183 -18.73 -19.28 -2.41
CA ALA A 183 -20.12 -19.46 -2.82
C ALA A 183 -20.28 -19.29 -4.34
N GLU A 184 -19.57 -18.34 -4.95
CA GLU A 184 -19.58 -18.10 -6.39
C GLU A 184 -18.74 -19.12 -7.18
N TRP A 185 -17.74 -19.74 -6.54
CA TRP A 185 -16.91 -20.78 -7.12
C TRP A 185 -16.89 -22.05 -6.24
N PRO A 186 -17.90 -22.93 -6.36
CA PRO A 186 -18.00 -24.13 -5.52
C PRO A 186 -16.76 -25.05 -5.58
N GLY A 187 -16.11 -25.15 -6.75
CA GLY A 187 -14.88 -25.93 -6.93
C GLY A 187 -13.69 -25.44 -6.10
N LEU A 188 -13.74 -24.21 -5.56
CA LEU A 188 -12.73 -23.72 -4.61
C LEU A 188 -12.70 -24.56 -3.33
N ARG A 189 -13.86 -25.09 -2.90
CA ARG A 189 -13.97 -25.97 -1.72
C ARG A 189 -13.32 -27.33 -1.92
N GLU A 190 -13.08 -27.72 -3.17
CA GLU A 190 -12.42 -28.97 -3.53
C GLU A 190 -10.89 -28.81 -3.64
N CYS A 191 -10.38 -27.57 -3.60
CA CYS A 191 -8.94 -27.30 -3.58
C CYS A 191 -8.35 -27.73 -2.23
N ARG A 192 -7.57 -28.82 -2.24
CA ARG A 192 -6.96 -29.39 -1.02
C ARG A 192 -6.11 -28.42 -0.20
N GLU A 193 -5.52 -27.43 -0.86
CA GLU A 193 -4.70 -26.38 -0.24
C GLU A 193 -5.54 -25.31 0.50
N LEU A 194 -6.86 -25.31 0.29
CA LEU A 194 -7.84 -24.35 0.81
C LEU A 194 -8.98 -25.04 1.59
N ILE A 195 -8.79 -26.31 1.98
CA ILE A 195 -9.79 -27.13 2.70
C ILE A 195 -10.23 -26.50 4.03
N ASP A 196 -9.48 -25.53 4.53
CA ASP A 196 -9.72 -24.83 5.78
C ASP A 196 -10.40 -23.46 5.61
N LEU A 197 -10.95 -23.18 4.42
CA LEU A 197 -11.91 -22.09 4.13
C LEU A 197 -13.35 -22.61 4.27
N ASP A 198 -13.76 -22.97 5.48
CA ASP A 198 -15.14 -23.38 5.82
C ASP A 198 -15.95 -22.21 6.43
#